data_AF-A0A7G1IGQ5-F1
#
_entry.id   AF-A0A7G1IGQ5-F1
#
_cell.length_a   1.000
_cell.length_b   1.000
_cell.length_c   1.000
_cell.angle_alpha   90.00
_cell.angle_beta   90.00
_cell.angle_gamma   90.00
#
_symmetry.space_group_name_H-M   'P 1'
#
loop_
_entity.id
_entity.type
_entity.pdbx_description
1 polymer ?
#
loop_
_entity_poly.entity_id
_entity_poly.type
_entity_poly.pdbx_seq_one_letter_code
_entity_poly.pdbx_strand_id
1 'polypeptide(L)'
;MSAVDAIRAGEVDMVINTPYGNSGPRIDGYEIRSVAVAVNIPCITTVQGASAAVQGIEAGIRGDIGVRSLQELHRAIDSRSTDR
;
A
#
# COMPACT_ATOMS: atom_id res chain seq x y z
N MET A 1 -20.80 8.11 13.49
CA MET A 1 -20.00 8.40 12.28
C MET A 1 -19.48 7.08 11.76
N SER A 2 -19.72 6.75 10.49
CA SER A 2 -19.22 5.51 9.88
C SER A 2 -17.81 5.68 9.31
N ALA A 3 -17.11 4.58 9.02
CA ALA A 3 -15.83 4.64 8.31
C ALA A 3 -15.95 5.34 6.96
N VAL A 4 -17.06 5.13 6.25
CA VAL A 4 -17.36 5.82 4.98
C VAL A 4 -17.49 7.34 5.19
N ASP A 5 -18.14 7.77 6.26
CA ASP A 5 -18.28 9.20 6.58
C ASP A 5 -16.91 9.84 6.87
N ALA A 6 -16.07 9.17 7.66
CA ALA A 6 -14.72 9.67 7.99
C ALA A 6 -13.83 9.78 6.73
N ILE A 7 -13.90 8.79 5.83
CA ILE A 7 -13.17 8.85 4.55
C ILE A 7 -13.66 10.03 3.70
N ARG A 8 -14.98 10.23 3.60
CA ARG A 8 -15.55 11.37 2.84
C ARG A 8 -15.23 12.73 3.45
N ALA A 9 -15.10 12.78 4.78
CA ALA A 9 -14.70 13.97 5.51
C ALA A 9 -13.21 14.31 5.36
N GLY A 10 -12.41 13.43 4.75
CA GLY A 10 -10.95 13.62 4.61
C GLY A 10 -10.20 13.39 5.93
N GLU A 11 -10.82 12.67 6.88
CA GLU A 11 -10.22 12.35 8.18
C GLU A 11 -9.34 11.09 8.14
N VAL A 12 -9.30 10.41 6.99
CA VAL A 12 -8.59 9.14 6.78
C VAL A 12 -7.64 9.27 5.59
N ASP A 13 -6.34 9.13 5.85
CA ASP A 13 -5.29 9.18 4.83
C ASP A 13 -5.02 7.83 4.15
N MET A 14 -5.42 6.72 4.78
CA MET A 14 -5.20 5.35 4.30
C MET A 14 -6.19 4.37 4.92
N VAL A 15 -6.60 3.36 4.14
CA VAL A 15 -7.48 2.26 4.61
C VAL A 15 -6.73 0.93 4.60
N ILE A 16 -6.88 0.16 5.68
CA ILE A 16 -6.52 -1.25 5.76
C ILE A 16 -7.82 -2.06 5.93
N ASN A 17 -8.25 -2.74 4.88
CA ASN A 17 -9.45 -3.56 4.84
C ASN A 17 -9.07 -5.01 4.56
N THR A 18 -8.73 -5.79 5.58
CA THR A 18 -8.37 -7.21 5.44
C THR A 18 -9.60 -8.12 5.59
N PRO A 19 -10.27 -8.55 4.50
CA PRO A 19 -11.44 -9.42 4.64
C PRO A 19 -10.99 -10.81 5.14
N TYR A 20 -11.62 -11.33 6.20
CA TYR A 20 -11.40 -12.68 6.72
C TYR A 20 -12.74 -13.34 7.08
N GLY A 21 -12.97 -14.59 6.65
CA GLY A 21 -13.96 -15.54 7.19
C GLY A 21 -15.47 -15.20 7.17
N ASN A 22 -16.24 -16.01 6.43
CA ASN A 22 -17.71 -16.13 6.34
C ASN A 22 -18.55 -14.89 5.95
N SER A 23 -19.70 -15.13 5.33
CA SER A 23 -20.56 -14.22 4.55
C SER A 23 -21.19 -13.00 5.27
N GLY A 24 -20.65 -12.56 6.41
CA GLY A 24 -20.95 -11.26 7.01
C GLY A 24 -20.11 -10.12 6.40
N PRO A 25 -20.23 -8.90 6.95
CA PRO A 25 -20.66 -7.72 6.20
C PRO A 25 -19.86 -7.51 4.90
N ARG A 26 -20.37 -8.04 3.78
CA ARG A 26 -19.72 -7.84 2.46
C ARG A 26 -20.00 -6.47 1.88
N ILE A 27 -21.08 -5.83 2.35
CA ILE A 27 -21.56 -4.54 1.83
C ILE A 27 -20.67 -3.40 2.32
N ASP A 28 -20.35 -3.33 3.62
CA ASP A 28 -19.53 -2.24 4.15
C ASP A 28 -18.09 -2.27 3.61
N GLY A 29 -17.50 -3.46 3.47
CA GLY A 29 -16.18 -3.60 2.88
C GLY A 29 -16.14 -3.18 1.41
N TYR A 30 -17.20 -3.45 0.64
CA TYR A 30 -17.29 -2.92 -0.73
C TYR A 30 -17.37 -1.40 -0.73
N GLU A 31 -18.27 -0.82 0.06
CA GLU A 31 -18.44 0.64 0.15
C GLU A 31 -17.18 1.35 0.62
N ILE A 32 -16.49 0.82 1.64
CA ILE A 32 -15.22 1.36 2.17
C ILE A 32 -14.17 1.39 1.06
N ARG A 33 -13.99 0.28 0.32
CA ARG A 33 -13.01 0.22 -0.78
C ARG A 33 -13.40 1.17 -1.92
N SER A 34 -14.67 1.19 -2.30
CA SER A 34 -15.19 2.06 -3.37
C SER A 34 -14.97 3.53 -3.06
N VAL A 35 -15.29 3.96 -1.83
CA VAL A 35 -15.11 5.35 -1.41
C VAL A 35 -13.63 5.69 -1.26
N ALA A 36 -12.78 4.82 -0.70
CA ALA A 36 -11.34 5.03 -0.62
C ALA A 36 -10.71 5.29 -2.00
N VAL A 37 -11.09 4.50 -3.01
CA VAL A 37 -10.65 4.71 -4.41
C VAL A 37 -11.21 6.02 -4.97
N ALA A 38 -12.48 6.32 -4.72
CA ALA A 38 -13.13 7.54 -5.23
C ALA A 38 -12.49 8.83 -4.70
N VAL A 39 -11.97 8.82 -3.45
CA VAL A 39 -11.27 9.96 -2.85
C VAL A 39 -9.75 9.88 -2.97
N ASN A 40 -9.23 8.90 -3.74
CA ASN A 40 -7.81 8.72 -4.05
C ASN A 40 -6.90 8.52 -2.82
N ILE A 41 -7.36 7.76 -1.82
CA ILE A 41 -6.53 7.31 -0.71
C ILE A 41 -6.12 5.84 -0.89
N PRO A 42 -4.91 5.43 -0.44
CA PRO A 42 -4.48 4.05 -0.53
C PRO A 42 -5.42 3.10 0.22
N CYS A 43 -5.78 1.99 -0.42
CA CYS A 43 -6.61 0.95 0.16
C CYS A 43 -5.91 -0.42 0.09
N ILE A 44 -5.49 -0.93 1.25
CA ILE A 44 -4.75 -2.18 1.38
C ILE A 44 -5.68 -3.29 1.82
N THR A 45 -5.70 -4.41 1.09
CA THR A 45 -6.67 -5.48 1.31
C THR A 45 -6.11 -6.75 1.94
N THR A 46 -4.81 -6.80 2.20
CA THR A 46 -4.14 -7.99 2.75
C THR A 46 -3.22 -7.62 3.90
N VAL A 47 -3.02 -8.56 4.83
CA VAL A 47 -2.08 -8.39 5.95
C VAL A 47 -0.65 -8.23 5.43
N GLN A 48 -0.30 -8.97 4.37
CA GLN A 48 0.99 -8.87 3.70
C GLN A 48 1.20 -7.49 3.07
N GLY A 49 0.17 -6.96 2.41
CA GLY A 49 0.20 -5.60 1.86
C GLY A 49 0.32 -4.53 2.95
N ALA A 50 -0.31 -4.75 4.11
CA ALA A 50 -0.20 -3.83 5.24
C ALA A 50 1.22 -3.82 5.80
N SER A 51 1.83 -5.00 5.96
CA SER A 51 3.23 -5.13 6.37
C SER A 51 4.19 -4.46 5.38
N ALA A 52 3.97 -4.66 4.07
CA ALA A 52 4.78 -4.00 3.04
C ALA A 52 4.64 -2.47 3.07
N ALA A 53 3.43 -1.94 3.31
CA ALA A 53 3.21 -0.51 3.41
C ALA A 53 3.91 0.09 4.64
N VAL A 54 3.87 -0.58 5.78
CA VAL A 54 4.62 -0.17 6.99
C VAL A 54 6.12 -0.09 6.67
N GLN A 55 6.70 -1.13 6.07
CA GLN A 55 8.12 -1.13 5.71
C GLN A 55 8.48 0.01 4.75
N GLY A 56 7.64 0.29 3.77
CA GLY A 56 7.83 1.40 2.83
C GLY A 56 7.75 2.77 3.51
N ILE A 57 6.76 2.97 4.39
CA ILE A 57 6.60 4.22 5.16
C ILE A 57 7.81 4.43 6.07
N GLU A 58 8.25 3.40 6.78
CA GLU A 58 9.42 3.48 7.65
C GLU A 58 10.70 3.79 6.88
N ALA A 59 10.92 3.17 5.72
CA ALA A 59 12.06 3.47 4.85
C ALA A 59 12.03 4.92 4.34
N GLY A 60 10.83 5.43 4.01
CA GLY A 60 10.63 6.83 3.64
C GLY A 60 10.94 7.79 4.80
N ILE A 61 10.47 7.49 6.01
CA ILE A 61 10.74 8.29 7.21
C ILE A 61 12.24 8.32 7.55
N ARG A 62 12.94 7.18 7.41
CA ARG A 62 14.39 7.12 7.64
C ARG A 62 15.24 7.80 6.56
N GLY A 63 14.67 8.05 5.38
CA GLY A 63 15.38 8.63 4.25
C GLY A 63 16.25 7.62 3.48
N ASP A 64 15.96 6.32 3.61
CA ASP A 64 16.73 5.24 2.97
C ASP A 64 16.46 5.13 1.45
N ILE A 65 15.44 5.81 0.95
CA ILE A 65 15.00 5.74 -0.44
C ILE A 65 15.88 6.62 -1.32
N GLY A 66 16.85 5.99 -2.00
CA GLY A 66 17.69 6.63 -3.00
C GLY A 66 17.16 6.49 -4.43
N VAL A 67 17.82 7.20 -5.36
CA VAL A 67 17.56 7.07 -6.81
C VAL A 67 18.67 6.27 -7.48
N ARG A 68 18.31 5.50 -8.52
CA ARG A 68 19.26 4.81 -9.38
C ARG A 68 18.71 4.79 -10.81
N SER A 69 19.56 5.08 -11.80
CA SER A 69 19.16 4.95 -13.19
C SER A 69 19.01 3.48 -13.60
N LEU A 70 18.12 3.20 -14.55
CA LEU A 70 17.97 1.85 -15.09
C LEU A 70 19.28 1.32 -15.70
N GLN A 71 20.08 2.20 -16.32
CA GLN A 71 21.36 1.87 -16.93
C GLN A 71 22.44 1.48 -15.90
N GLU A 72 22.47 2.14 -14.74
CA GLU A 72 23.34 1.73 -13.62
C GLU A 72 22.88 0.39 -13.02
N LEU A 73 21.57 0.19 -12.91
CA LEU A 73 21.02 -1.06 -12.42
C LEU A 73 21.38 -2.23 -13.34
N HIS A 74 21.21 -2.09 -14.67
CA HIS A 74 21.57 -3.12 -15.65
C HIS A 74 23.06 -3.47 -15.59
N ARG A 75 23.95 -2.48 -15.60
CA ARG A 75 25.41 -2.72 -15.50
C ARG A 75 25.79 -3.49 -14.23
N ALA A 76 25.16 -3.19 -13.09
CA ALA A 76 25.42 -3.90 -11.83
C ALA A 76 24.90 -5.35 -11.84
N ILE A 77 23.85 -5.66 -12.62
CA ILE A 77 23.36 -7.03 -12.79
C ILE A 77 24.33 -7.82 -13.69
N ASP A 78 24.78 -7.21 -14.79
CA ASP A 78 25.73 -7.84 -15.72
C ASP A 78 27.08 -8.14 -15.02
N SER A 79 27.61 -7.19 -14.24
CA SER A 79 28.87 -7.37 -13.53
C SER A 79 28.84 -8.48 -12.48
N ARG A 80 27.68 -8.75 -11.87
CA ARG A 80 27.49 -9.88 -10.93
C ARG A 80 27.34 -11.23 -11.63
N SER A 81 27.02 -11.21 -12.93
CA SER A 81 26.87 -12.41 -13.74
C SER A 81 28.21 -12.90 -14.29
N THR A 82 29.19 -11.99 -14.44
CA THR A 82 30.56 -12.30 -14.87
C THR A 82 31.47 -12.78 -13.72
N ASP A 83 31.05 -12.58 -12.47
CA ASP A 83 31.76 -12.98 -11.24
C ASP A 83 31.31 -14.35 -10.68
N ARG A 84 30.54 -15.12 -11.47
CA ARG A 84 30.16 -16.52 -11.22
C ARG A 84 30.75 -17.41 -12.32
#